data_AF-A0A395SGH4-F1
#
_entry.id   AF-A0A395SGH4-F1
#
_cell.length_a   1.000
_cell.length_b   1.000
_cell.length_c   1.000
_cell.angle_alpha   90.00
_cell.angle_beta   90.00
_cell.angle_gamma   90.00
#
_symmetry.space_group_name_H-M   'P 1'
#
loop_
_entity.id
_entity.type
_entity.pdbx_description
1 polymer ?
#
loop_
_entity_poly.entity_id
_entity_poly.type
_entity_poly.pdbx_seq_one_letter_code
_entity_poly.pdbx_strand_id
1 'polypeptide(L)'
;MAEQVDVGAQAKAAMEEIKNLREICASQNKKIEQLSGKNKRLTESNTMYVKNQAVLLKEGEEAEDEIESLKARIADLNAQIAEFEVNTAFYTELLDDFFAEKKELQAKRAINHAQIHALDARLQQCDACVTKLINVLHRKIVTGRIALAALNAAHRALPSPELKTELEKIYKTAEENVDIAGLQKEYADSLMEAGIAINFPDQQTDPSAAQTRQETANNMTLDDNTEGAQPTTT
;
A
#
# COMPACT_ATOMS: atom_id res chain seq x y z
N MET A 1 130.91 -17.50 53.51
CA MET A 1 130.33 -17.44 54.86
C MET A 1 128.93 -16.88 54.70
N ALA A 2 127.95 -17.53 55.31
CA ALA A 2 126.52 -17.32 55.11
C ALA A 2 126.15 -15.83 55.23
N GLU A 3 125.42 -15.32 54.24
CA GLU A 3 124.61 -14.12 54.41
C GLU A 3 123.72 -14.38 55.63
N GLN A 4 124.03 -13.71 56.73
CA GLN A 4 123.24 -13.78 57.94
C GLN A 4 121.96 -13.03 57.63
N VAL A 5 120.99 -13.78 57.10
CA VAL A 5 119.63 -13.31 56.86
C VAL A 5 119.14 -12.72 58.17
N ASP A 6 118.89 -11.40 58.19
CA ASP A 6 118.29 -10.74 59.34
C ASP A 6 116.83 -11.21 59.45
N VAL A 7 116.66 -12.33 60.14
CA VAL A 7 115.37 -12.97 60.43
C VAL A 7 114.39 -11.96 61.06
N GLY A 8 114.90 -10.95 61.78
CA GLY A 8 114.09 -9.87 62.36
C GLY A 8 113.52 -8.91 61.32
N ALA A 9 114.27 -8.56 60.28
CA ALA A 9 113.79 -7.73 59.17
C ALA A 9 112.77 -8.48 58.29
N GLN A 10 113.01 -9.75 58.00
CA GLN A 10 112.06 -10.60 57.26
C GLN A 10 110.74 -10.80 58.03
N ALA A 11 110.81 -11.02 59.34
CA ALA A 11 109.62 -11.14 60.18
C ALA A 11 108.78 -9.85 60.20
N LYS A 12 109.41 -8.67 60.25
CA LYS A 12 108.70 -7.38 60.16
C LYS A 12 108.03 -7.16 58.80
N ALA A 13 108.72 -7.48 57.70
CA ALA A 13 108.16 -7.36 56.35
C ALA A 13 106.94 -8.28 56.16
N ALA A 14 107.03 -9.54 56.62
CA ALA A 14 105.92 -10.48 56.57
C ALA A 14 104.72 -10.03 57.44
N MET A 15 104.97 -9.43 58.61
CA MET A 15 103.89 -8.89 59.45
C MET A 15 103.17 -7.70 58.79
N GLU A 16 103.89 -6.79 58.12
CA GLU A 16 103.28 -5.67 57.40
C GLU A 16 102.51 -6.16 56.17
N GLU A 17 103.01 -7.16 55.45
CA GLU A 17 102.30 -7.79 54.34
C GLU A 17 101.00 -8.48 54.81
N ILE A 18 101.04 -9.21 55.93
CA ILE A 18 99.83 -9.82 56.54
C ILE A 18 98.81 -8.74 56.91
N LYS A 19 99.25 -7.60 57.44
CA LYS A 19 98.37 -6.48 57.76
C LYS A 19 97.73 -5.89 56.49
N ASN A 20 98.52 -5.64 55.45
CA ASN A 20 98.01 -5.15 54.15
C ASN A 20 97.01 -6.14 53.52
N LEU A 21 97.31 -7.43 53.54
CA LEU A 21 96.40 -8.47 53.05
C LEU A 21 95.10 -8.52 53.85
N ARG A 22 95.14 -8.35 55.17
CA ARG A 22 93.92 -8.28 56.00
C ARG A 22 93.07 -7.06 55.66
N GLU A 23 93.68 -5.91 55.44
CA GLU A 23 92.99 -4.69 55.01
C GLU A 23 92.34 -4.87 53.63
N ILE A 24 93.05 -5.49 52.68
CA ILE A 24 92.51 -5.84 51.36
C ILE A 24 91.34 -6.80 51.50
N CYS A 25 91.46 -7.89 52.26
CA CYS A 25 90.38 -8.85 52.49
C CYS A 25 89.15 -8.17 53.13
N ALA A 26 89.34 -7.28 54.10
CA ALA A 26 88.25 -6.53 54.71
C ALA A 26 87.56 -5.61 53.69
N SER A 27 88.32 -4.94 52.84
CA SER A 27 87.78 -4.09 51.77
C SER A 27 87.00 -4.88 50.72
N GLN A 28 87.51 -6.06 50.34
CA GLN A 28 86.87 -6.96 49.38
C GLN A 28 85.59 -7.57 49.96
N ASN A 29 85.59 -7.99 51.23
CA ASN A 29 84.38 -8.48 51.90
C ASN A 29 83.28 -7.41 51.93
N LYS A 30 83.64 -6.16 52.26
CA LYS A 30 82.68 -5.04 52.21
C LYS A 30 82.13 -4.83 50.80
N LYS A 31 82.96 -5.01 49.76
CA LYS A 31 82.50 -4.92 48.36
C LYS A 31 81.57 -6.07 47.97
N ILE A 32 81.87 -7.29 48.42
CA ILE A 32 81.03 -8.48 48.20
C ILE A 32 79.65 -8.27 48.84
N GLU A 33 79.59 -7.78 50.07
CA GLU A 33 78.32 -7.47 50.75
C GLU A 33 77.51 -6.41 49.99
N GLN A 34 78.15 -5.34 49.52
CA GLN A 34 77.49 -4.31 48.71
C GLN A 34 76.94 -4.86 47.40
N LEU A 35 77.71 -5.68 46.69
CA LEU A 35 77.29 -6.30 45.43
C LEU A 35 76.17 -7.32 45.66
N SER A 36 76.25 -8.12 46.73
CA SER A 36 75.19 -9.05 47.13
C SER A 36 73.87 -8.31 47.40
N GLY A 37 73.92 -7.20 48.15
CA GLY A 37 72.75 -6.34 48.39
C GLY A 37 72.20 -5.70 47.12
N LYS A 38 73.07 -5.28 46.19
CA LYS A 38 72.64 -4.76 44.87
C LYS A 38 71.99 -5.86 44.02
N ASN A 39 72.56 -7.06 44.00
CA ASN A 39 72.04 -8.18 43.24
C ASN A 39 70.66 -8.60 43.76
N LYS A 40 70.48 -8.67 45.08
CA LYS A 40 69.17 -8.94 45.70
C LYS A 40 68.09 -7.94 45.24
N ARG A 41 68.39 -6.65 45.28
CA ARG A 41 67.46 -5.60 44.81
C ARG A 41 67.15 -5.71 43.31
N LEU A 42 68.14 -6.04 42.48
CA LEU A 42 67.93 -6.24 41.05
C LEU A 42 67.04 -7.46 40.79
N THR A 43 67.24 -8.56 41.51
CA THR A 43 66.40 -9.76 41.42
C THR A 43 64.95 -9.47 41.82
N GLU A 44 64.74 -8.73 42.92
CA GLU A 44 63.41 -8.28 43.35
C GLU A 44 62.75 -7.39 42.29
N SER A 45 63.48 -6.40 41.75
CA SER A 45 62.99 -5.54 40.69
C SER A 45 62.65 -6.32 39.41
N ASN A 46 63.50 -7.25 38.99
CA ASN A 46 63.28 -8.07 37.80
C ASN A 46 62.04 -8.98 37.97
N THR A 47 61.84 -9.52 39.17
CA THR A 47 60.64 -10.31 39.50
C THR A 47 59.38 -9.47 39.35
N MET A 48 59.40 -8.21 39.77
CA MET A 48 58.27 -7.29 39.58
C MET A 48 58.03 -6.96 38.11
N TYR A 49 59.10 -6.71 37.33
CA TYR A 49 58.96 -6.46 35.89
C TYR A 49 58.35 -7.64 35.14
N VAL A 50 58.79 -8.86 35.43
CA VAL A 50 58.24 -10.09 34.82
C VAL A 50 56.76 -10.25 35.17
N LYS A 51 56.38 -9.98 36.43
CA LYS A 51 54.96 -10.01 36.84
C LYS A 51 54.13 -8.98 36.09
N ASN A 52 54.60 -7.74 36.00
CA ASN A 52 53.89 -6.68 35.29
C ASN A 52 53.77 -6.98 33.80
N GLN A 53 54.81 -7.55 33.18
CA GLN A 53 54.77 -7.97 31.78
C GLN A 53 53.73 -9.05 31.55
N ALA A 54 53.62 -10.03 32.45
CA ALA A 54 52.61 -11.08 32.36
C ALA A 54 51.18 -10.53 32.48
N VAL A 55 50.96 -9.53 33.35
CA VAL A 55 49.66 -8.85 33.47
C VAL A 55 49.31 -8.11 32.19
N LEU A 56 50.23 -7.31 31.65
CA LEU A 56 49.99 -6.55 30.42
C LEU A 56 49.74 -7.45 29.20
N LEU A 57 50.40 -8.60 29.11
CA LEU A 57 50.14 -9.59 28.06
C LEU A 57 48.71 -10.12 28.16
N LYS A 58 48.26 -10.46 29.37
CA LYS A 58 46.89 -10.94 29.60
C LYS A 58 45.84 -9.88 29.28
N GLU A 59 46.06 -8.63 29.69
CA GLU A 59 45.17 -7.52 29.35
C GLU A 59 45.12 -7.27 27.83
N GLY A 60 46.25 -7.46 27.13
CA GLY A 60 46.32 -7.41 25.67
C GLY A 60 45.48 -8.49 24.99
N GLU A 61 45.61 -9.74 25.44
CA GLU A 61 44.81 -10.88 24.95
C GLU A 61 43.30 -10.64 25.16
N GLU A 62 42.89 -10.19 26.35
CA GLU A 62 41.49 -9.88 26.66
C GLU A 62 40.92 -8.75 25.77
N ALA A 63 41.72 -7.72 25.49
CA ALA A 63 41.32 -6.63 24.61
C ALA A 63 41.22 -7.08 23.14
N GLU A 64 42.09 -7.97 22.68
CA GLU A 64 42.01 -8.56 21.34
C GLU A 64 40.74 -9.40 21.17
N ASP A 65 40.39 -10.21 22.18
CA ASP A 65 39.14 -10.99 22.21
C ASP A 65 37.90 -10.08 22.16
N GLU A 66 37.90 -8.98 22.93
CA GLU A 66 36.81 -8.00 22.92
C GLU A 66 36.67 -7.32 21.55
N ILE A 67 37.79 -6.94 20.93
CA ILE A 67 37.81 -6.34 19.59
C ILE A 67 37.22 -7.31 18.57
N GLU A 68 37.57 -8.59 18.62
CA GLU A 68 37.07 -9.58 17.67
C GLU A 68 35.56 -9.83 17.85
N SER A 69 35.09 -9.86 19.10
CA SER A 69 33.66 -9.91 19.42
C SER A 69 32.90 -8.71 18.84
N LEU A 70 33.43 -7.49 19.03
CA LEU A 70 32.83 -6.26 18.51
C LEU A 70 32.82 -6.23 16.98
N LYS A 71 33.88 -6.70 16.30
CA LYS A 71 33.89 -6.81 14.83
C LYS A 71 32.78 -7.74 14.34
N ALA A 72 32.61 -8.90 14.97
CA ALA A 72 31.55 -9.82 14.63
C ALA A 72 30.16 -9.18 14.81
N ARG A 73 29.97 -8.41 15.89
CA ARG A 73 28.72 -7.68 16.12
C ARG A 73 28.48 -6.57 15.10
N ILE A 74 29.51 -5.84 14.70
CA ILE A 74 29.41 -4.82 13.64
C ILE A 74 29.02 -5.46 12.31
N ALA A 75 29.59 -6.62 11.96
CA ALA A 75 29.24 -7.33 10.74
C ALA A 75 27.77 -7.77 10.72
N ASP A 76 27.27 -8.31 11.84
CA ASP A 76 25.86 -8.68 12.01
C ASP A 76 24.92 -7.47 11.89
N LEU A 77 25.24 -6.35 12.55
CA LEU A 77 24.45 -5.12 12.44
C LEU A 77 24.44 -4.56 11.01
N ASN A 78 25.57 -4.60 10.31
CA ASN A 78 25.63 -4.17 8.91
C ASN A 78 24.76 -5.05 8.00
N ALA A 79 24.69 -6.36 8.25
CA ALA A 79 23.80 -7.25 7.51
C ALA A 79 22.32 -6.91 7.75
N GLN A 80 21.94 -6.63 9.01
CA GLN A 80 20.58 -6.19 9.35
C GLN A 80 20.22 -4.84 8.72
N ILE A 81 21.16 -3.88 8.67
CA ILE A 81 20.95 -2.59 7.99
C ILE A 81 20.69 -2.81 6.50
N ALA A 82 21.49 -3.62 5.82
CA ALA A 82 21.31 -3.91 4.40
C ALA A 82 19.94 -4.56 4.13
N GLU A 83 19.47 -5.45 5.01
CA GLU A 83 18.13 -6.03 4.92
C GLU A 83 17.03 -4.96 5.08
N PHE A 84 17.16 -4.07 6.07
CA PHE A 84 16.21 -2.97 6.25
C PHE A 84 16.18 -2.00 5.07
N GLU A 85 17.31 -1.72 4.42
CA GLU A 85 17.37 -0.88 3.23
C GLU A 85 16.58 -1.51 2.07
N VAL A 86 16.76 -2.81 1.82
CA VAL A 86 16.00 -3.55 0.80
C VAL A 86 14.51 -3.55 1.11
N ASN A 87 14.12 -3.85 2.36
CA ASN A 87 12.72 -3.84 2.77
C ASN A 87 12.09 -2.45 2.63
N THR A 88 12.83 -1.39 2.96
CA THR A 88 12.34 -0.01 2.82
C THR A 88 12.09 0.34 1.36
N ALA A 89 13.00 -0.05 0.46
CA ALA A 89 12.81 0.15 -0.98
C ALA A 89 11.56 -0.61 -1.49
N PHE A 90 11.40 -1.87 -1.09
CA PHE A 90 10.24 -2.69 -1.45
C PHE A 90 8.91 -2.06 -0.98
N TYR A 91 8.82 -1.63 0.28
CA TYR A 91 7.61 -0.99 0.78
C TYR A 91 7.32 0.36 0.13
N THR A 92 8.36 1.07 -0.31
CA THR A 92 8.19 2.34 -1.05
C THR A 92 7.55 2.06 -2.41
N GLU A 93 8.04 1.08 -3.16
CA GLU A 93 7.46 0.66 -4.45
C GLU A 93 6.01 0.18 -4.29
N LEU A 94 5.74 -0.65 -3.27
CA LEU A 94 4.38 -1.11 -2.97
C LEU A 94 3.42 0.03 -2.64
N LEU A 95 3.89 1.07 -1.93
CA LEU A 95 3.09 2.25 -1.63
C LEU A 95 2.79 3.07 -2.90
N ASP A 96 3.76 3.20 -3.79
CA ASP A 96 3.58 3.89 -5.08
C ASP A 96 2.52 3.19 -5.94
N ASP A 97 2.54 1.85 -6.00
CA ASP A 97 1.52 1.05 -6.67
C ASP A 97 0.12 1.28 -6.08
N PHE A 98 -0.01 1.26 -4.74
CA PHE A 98 -1.29 1.55 -4.09
C PHE A 98 -1.79 2.98 -4.36
N PHE A 99 -0.88 3.96 -4.44
CA PHE A 99 -1.26 5.33 -4.80
C PHE A 99 -1.73 5.42 -6.25
N ALA A 100 -1.10 4.69 -7.17
CA ALA A 100 -1.53 4.62 -8.57
C ALA A 100 -2.93 3.98 -8.70
N GLU A 101 -3.15 2.83 -8.06
CA GLU A 101 -4.45 2.13 -8.06
C GLU A 101 -5.55 3.02 -7.45
N LYS A 102 -5.27 3.67 -6.33
CA LYS A 102 -6.21 4.61 -5.68
C LYS A 102 -6.62 5.73 -6.64
N LYS A 103 -5.67 6.29 -7.40
CA LYS A 103 -5.95 7.36 -8.37
C LYS A 103 -6.82 6.85 -9.52
N GLU A 104 -6.57 5.64 -10.01
CA GLU A 104 -7.41 5.00 -11.04
C GLU A 104 -8.84 4.76 -10.53
N LEU A 105 -8.99 4.22 -9.32
CA LEU A 105 -10.31 4.00 -8.71
C LEU A 105 -11.06 5.31 -8.47
N GLN A 106 -10.38 6.39 -8.09
CA GLN A 106 -10.98 7.71 -7.97
C GLN A 106 -11.48 8.23 -9.33
N ALA A 107 -10.72 8.03 -10.41
CA ALA A 107 -11.15 8.39 -11.75
C ALA A 107 -12.37 7.58 -12.21
N LYS A 108 -12.35 6.25 -12.02
CA LYS A 108 -13.51 5.38 -12.31
C LYS A 108 -14.75 5.80 -11.51
N ARG A 109 -14.58 6.13 -10.23
CA ARG A 109 -15.68 6.62 -9.39
C ARG A 109 -16.26 7.93 -9.93
N ALA A 110 -15.44 8.87 -10.38
CA ALA A 110 -15.92 10.13 -10.94
C ALA A 110 -16.73 9.92 -12.23
N ILE A 111 -16.25 9.03 -13.12
CA ILE A 111 -16.97 8.66 -14.35
C ILE A 111 -18.32 8.02 -14.02
N ASN A 112 -18.34 7.01 -13.15
CA ASN A 112 -19.58 6.34 -12.74
C ASN A 112 -20.56 7.32 -12.09
N HIS A 113 -20.07 8.26 -11.27
CA HIS A 113 -20.92 9.27 -10.66
C HIS A 113 -21.55 10.20 -11.70
N ALA A 114 -20.79 10.63 -12.71
CA ALA A 114 -21.31 11.42 -13.81
C ALA A 114 -22.36 10.65 -14.64
N GLN A 115 -22.13 9.36 -14.90
CA GLN A 115 -23.10 8.50 -15.59
C GLN A 115 -24.40 8.32 -14.80
N ILE A 116 -24.31 8.12 -13.48
CA ILE A 116 -25.48 8.03 -12.59
C ILE A 116 -26.29 9.32 -12.65
N HIS A 117 -25.64 10.49 -12.56
CA HIS A 117 -26.34 11.78 -12.66
C HIS A 117 -27.01 11.98 -14.02
N ALA A 118 -26.37 11.56 -15.11
CA ALA A 118 -26.97 11.64 -16.44
C ALA A 118 -28.19 10.71 -16.60
N LEU A 119 -28.11 9.49 -16.05
CA LEU A 119 -29.23 8.55 -16.04
C LEU A 119 -30.38 9.06 -15.15
N ASP A 120 -30.08 9.62 -13.99
CA ASP A 120 -31.08 10.21 -13.09
C ASP A 120 -31.83 11.37 -13.76
N ALA A 121 -31.09 12.28 -14.42
CA ALA A 121 -31.71 13.36 -15.19
C ALA A 121 -32.63 12.84 -16.32
N ARG A 122 -32.23 11.76 -17.01
CA ARG A 122 -33.06 11.13 -18.04
C ARG A 122 -34.31 10.47 -17.45
N LEU A 123 -34.20 9.80 -16.30
CA LEU A 123 -35.34 9.21 -15.60
C LEU A 123 -36.32 10.30 -15.15
N GLN A 124 -35.83 11.38 -14.54
CA GLN A 124 -36.67 12.53 -14.15
C GLN A 124 -37.41 13.14 -15.36
N GLN A 125 -36.76 13.23 -16.52
CA GLN A 125 -37.41 13.68 -17.75
C GLN A 125 -38.51 12.72 -18.20
N CYS A 126 -38.26 11.41 -18.19
CA CYS A 126 -39.26 10.39 -18.50
C CYS A 126 -40.46 10.47 -17.55
N ASP A 127 -40.23 10.58 -16.24
CA ASP A 127 -41.28 10.70 -15.22
C ASP A 127 -42.15 11.93 -15.45
N ALA A 128 -41.54 13.06 -15.83
CA ALA A 128 -42.26 14.28 -16.19
C ALA A 128 -43.14 14.07 -17.44
N CYS A 129 -42.64 13.39 -18.47
CA CYS A 129 -43.39 13.08 -19.68
C CYS A 129 -44.57 12.11 -19.40
N VAL A 130 -44.35 11.07 -18.62
CA VAL A 130 -45.41 10.11 -18.21
C VAL A 130 -46.48 10.84 -17.40
N THR A 131 -46.08 11.70 -16.46
CA THR A 131 -47.02 12.51 -15.66
C THR A 131 -47.87 13.41 -16.56
N LYS A 132 -47.26 14.05 -17.57
CA LYS A 132 -48.00 14.85 -18.56
C LYS A 132 -48.98 14.00 -19.36
N LEU A 133 -48.57 12.83 -19.84
CA LEU A 133 -49.43 11.92 -20.59
C LEU A 133 -50.63 11.47 -19.76
N ILE A 134 -50.41 11.08 -18.49
CA ILE A 134 -51.50 10.73 -17.57
C ILE A 134 -52.50 11.88 -17.45
N ASN A 135 -52.02 13.13 -17.31
CA ASN A 135 -52.88 14.29 -17.19
C ASN A 135 -53.67 14.58 -18.48
N VAL A 136 -53.05 14.44 -19.66
CA VAL A 136 -53.73 14.59 -20.96
C VAL A 136 -54.83 13.53 -21.10
N LEU A 137 -54.49 12.27 -20.87
CA LEU A 137 -55.46 11.17 -20.93
C LEU A 137 -56.60 11.35 -19.94
N HIS A 138 -56.31 11.75 -18.70
CA HIS A 138 -57.34 12.07 -17.71
C HIS A 138 -58.30 13.15 -18.20
N ARG A 139 -57.79 14.25 -18.76
CA ARG A 139 -58.62 15.33 -19.32
C ARG A 139 -59.53 14.82 -20.43
N LYS A 140 -58.98 14.04 -21.38
CA LYS A 140 -59.76 13.47 -22.50
C LYS A 140 -60.86 12.53 -22.00
N ILE A 141 -60.56 11.66 -21.04
CA ILE A 141 -61.54 10.76 -20.42
C ILE A 141 -62.65 11.55 -19.73
N VAL A 142 -62.30 12.57 -18.94
CA VAL A 142 -63.29 13.41 -18.23
C VAL A 142 -64.19 14.15 -19.23
N THR A 143 -63.62 14.80 -20.25
CA THR A 143 -64.38 15.48 -21.29
C THR A 143 -65.31 14.53 -22.04
N GLY A 144 -64.83 13.35 -22.41
CA GLY A 144 -65.66 12.31 -23.05
C GLY A 144 -66.84 11.88 -22.19
N ARG A 145 -66.63 11.67 -20.88
CA ARG A 145 -67.71 11.35 -19.94
C ARG A 145 -68.75 12.47 -19.83
N ILE A 146 -68.32 13.73 -19.80
CA ILE A 146 -69.23 14.90 -19.78
C ILE A 146 -70.06 14.96 -21.07
N ALA A 147 -69.44 14.76 -22.23
CA ALA A 147 -70.13 14.74 -23.51
C ALA A 147 -71.19 13.61 -23.57
N LEU A 148 -70.85 12.41 -23.09
CA LEU A 148 -71.77 11.29 -23.01
C LEU A 148 -72.96 11.57 -22.08
N ALA A 149 -72.72 12.21 -20.92
CA ALA A 149 -73.78 12.61 -20.00
C ALA A 149 -74.70 13.67 -20.63
N ALA A 150 -74.15 14.65 -21.36
CA ALA A 150 -74.91 15.66 -22.07
C ALA A 150 -75.76 15.06 -23.20
N LEU A 151 -75.22 14.10 -23.96
CA LEU A 151 -75.95 13.40 -25.02
C LEU A 151 -77.13 12.59 -24.44
N ASN A 152 -76.90 11.89 -23.32
CA ASN A 152 -77.95 11.16 -22.61
C ASN A 152 -79.04 12.09 -22.04
N ALA A 153 -78.66 13.27 -21.53
CA ALA A 153 -79.61 14.27 -21.09
C ALA A 153 -80.44 14.84 -22.27
N ALA A 154 -79.79 15.12 -23.41
CA ALA A 154 -80.45 15.56 -24.64
C ALA A 154 -81.43 14.50 -25.17
N HIS A 155 -81.05 13.21 -25.14
CA HIS A 155 -81.91 12.10 -25.52
C HIS A 155 -83.19 12.04 -24.65
N ARG A 156 -83.07 12.27 -23.34
CA ARG A 156 -84.22 12.33 -22.41
C ARG A 156 -85.13 13.54 -22.65
N ALA A 157 -84.59 14.65 -23.14
CA ALA A 157 -85.31 15.90 -23.34
C ALA A 157 -86.02 16.02 -24.71
N LEU A 158 -85.74 15.14 -25.67
CA LEU A 158 -86.33 15.21 -27.02
C LEU A 158 -87.85 14.88 -27.01
N PRO A 159 -88.71 15.75 -27.58
CA PRO A 159 -90.16 15.60 -27.55
C PRO A 159 -90.75 14.74 -28.68
N SER A 160 -89.97 14.39 -29.72
CA SER A 160 -90.43 13.59 -30.87
C SER A 160 -89.92 12.14 -30.81
N PRO A 161 -90.77 11.13 -31.06
CA PRO A 161 -90.39 9.72 -31.08
C PRO A 161 -89.48 9.34 -32.26
N GLU A 162 -89.56 10.04 -33.38
CA GLU A 162 -88.74 9.80 -34.59
C GLU A 162 -87.29 10.21 -34.36
N LEU A 163 -87.08 11.38 -33.75
CA LEU A 163 -85.75 11.86 -33.37
C LEU A 163 -85.09 10.97 -32.31
N LYS A 164 -85.87 10.31 -31.45
CA LYS A 164 -85.34 9.32 -30.50
C LYS A 164 -84.83 8.06 -31.18
N THR A 165 -85.55 7.57 -32.21
CA THR A 165 -85.16 6.35 -32.94
C THR A 165 -83.90 6.57 -33.79
N GLU A 166 -83.74 7.77 -34.35
CA GLU A 166 -82.58 8.15 -35.14
C GLU A 166 -81.33 8.32 -34.25
N LEU A 167 -81.49 8.89 -33.06
CA LEU A 167 -80.43 8.95 -32.05
C LEU A 167 -80.03 7.55 -31.54
N GLU A 168 -80.99 6.63 -31.31
CA GLU A 168 -80.71 5.24 -30.92
C GLU A 168 -79.93 4.47 -31.99
N LYS A 169 -80.23 4.69 -33.28
CA LYS A 169 -79.44 4.13 -34.38
C LYS A 169 -78.00 4.64 -34.36
N ILE A 170 -77.80 5.94 -34.17
CA ILE A 170 -76.46 6.54 -34.08
C ILE A 170 -75.70 5.96 -32.88
N TYR A 171 -76.37 5.82 -31.73
CA TYR A 171 -75.79 5.25 -30.52
C TYR A 171 -75.34 3.79 -30.73
N LYS A 172 -76.20 2.98 -31.34
CA LYS A 172 -75.91 1.57 -31.62
C LYS A 172 -74.80 1.39 -32.65
N THR A 173 -74.76 2.25 -33.67
CA THR A 173 -73.69 2.26 -34.68
C THR A 173 -72.35 2.68 -34.08
N ALA A 174 -72.36 3.58 -33.09
CA ALA A 174 -71.18 3.99 -32.34
C ALA A 174 -70.70 2.94 -31.32
N GLU A 175 -71.61 2.13 -30.76
CA GLU A 175 -71.24 0.96 -29.94
C GLU A 175 -70.66 -0.19 -30.77
N GLU A 176 -71.15 -0.40 -31.99
CA GLU A 176 -70.76 -1.52 -32.86
C GLU A 176 -69.50 -1.24 -33.70
N ASN A 177 -69.18 0.02 -34.02
CA ASN A 177 -68.00 0.41 -34.80
C ASN A 177 -67.04 1.26 -33.96
N VAL A 178 -66.12 0.60 -33.27
CA VAL A 178 -64.97 1.28 -32.66
C VAL A 178 -64.12 1.85 -33.79
N ASP A 179 -64.08 3.19 -33.91
CA ASP A 179 -63.23 3.88 -34.88
C ASP A 179 -61.74 3.73 -34.47
N ILE A 180 -61.14 2.63 -34.91
CA ILE A 180 -59.74 2.29 -34.64
C ILE A 180 -58.82 3.39 -35.18
N ALA A 181 -59.15 4.01 -36.32
CA ALA A 181 -58.35 5.07 -36.91
C ALA A 181 -58.42 6.37 -36.10
N GLY A 182 -59.62 6.74 -35.62
CA GLY A 182 -59.82 7.85 -34.70
C GLY A 182 -59.09 7.65 -33.36
N LEU A 183 -59.13 6.44 -32.80
CA LEU A 183 -58.39 6.06 -31.59
C LEU A 183 -56.87 6.16 -31.77
N GLN A 184 -56.35 5.70 -32.91
CA GLN A 184 -54.92 5.81 -33.23
C GLN A 184 -54.47 7.26 -33.39
N LYS A 185 -55.30 8.10 -34.02
CA LYS A 185 -55.04 9.54 -34.14
C LYS A 185 -55.04 10.21 -32.76
N GLU A 186 -56.04 9.93 -31.94
CA GLU A 186 -56.16 10.52 -30.60
C GLU A 186 -55.02 10.07 -29.67
N TYR A 187 -54.54 8.84 -29.83
CA TYR A 187 -53.35 8.31 -29.16
C TYR A 187 -52.09 9.08 -29.58
N ALA A 188 -51.87 9.28 -30.88
CA ALA A 188 -50.75 10.07 -31.39
C ALA A 188 -50.81 11.53 -30.93
N ASP A 189 -51.99 12.15 -30.94
CA ASP A 189 -52.21 13.52 -30.46
C ASP A 189 -51.93 13.63 -28.95
N SER A 190 -52.30 12.60 -28.17
CA SER A 190 -52.02 12.57 -26.72
C SER A 190 -50.54 12.44 -26.40
N LEU A 191 -49.80 11.67 -27.20
CA LEU A 191 -48.34 11.55 -27.08
C LEU A 191 -47.64 12.87 -27.47
N MET A 192 -48.08 13.52 -28.54
CA MET A 192 -47.57 14.85 -28.93
C MET A 192 -47.86 15.92 -27.88
N GLU A 193 -49.09 15.97 -27.34
CA GLU A 193 -49.47 16.94 -26.29
C GLU A 193 -48.68 16.72 -24.99
N ALA A 194 -48.32 15.48 -24.67
CA ALA A 194 -47.43 15.15 -23.56
C ALA A 194 -45.96 15.51 -23.81
N GLY A 195 -45.60 15.93 -25.03
CA GLY A 195 -44.22 16.20 -25.44
C GLY A 195 -43.37 14.94 -25.60
N ILE A 196 -44.01 13.78 -25.81
CA ILE A 196 -43.34 12.51 -26.11
C ILE A 196 -43.11 12.47 -27.62
N ALA A 197 -41.85 12.61 -28.03
CA ALA A 197 -41.49 12.47 -29.44
C ALA A 197 -41.81 11.04 -29.91
N ILE A 198 -42.76 10.92 -30.84
CA ILE A 198 -43.04 9.67 -31.53
C ILE A 198 -41.99 9.55 -32.64
N ASN A 199 -40.85 8.93 -32.34
CA ASN A 199 -40.03 8.36 -33.41
C ASN A 199 -40.84 7.18 -33.98
N PHE A 200 -41.66 7.43 -34.99
CA PHE A 200 -42.10 6.36 -35.86
C PHE A 200 -40.84 5.70 -36.43
N PRO A 201 -40.68 4.38 -36.29
CA PRO A 201 -39.46 3.70 -36.70
C PRO A 201 -39.41 3.64 -38.23
N ASP A 202 -39.01 4.74 -38.85
CA ASP A 202 -38.39 4.76 -40.15
C ASP A 202 -37.43 5.96 -40.18
N GLN A 203 -36.14 5.64 -40.30
CA GLN A 203 -35.03 6.57 -40.55
C GLN A 203 -34.60 7.49 -39.39
N GLN A 204 -33.89 6.92 -38.42
CA GLN A 204 -32.65 7.51 -37.92
C GLN A 204 -31.84 6.43 -37.19
N THR A 205 -30.97 5.75 -37.94
CA THR A 205 -29.82 5.06 -37.37
C THR A 205 -28.93 6.12 -36.73
N ASP A 206 -29.06 6.24 -35.41
CA ASP A 206 -28.18 7.06 -34.58
C ASP A 206 -26.83 6.31 -34.42
N PRO A 207 -25.73 6.76 -35.05
CA PRO A 207 -24.45 6.02 -35.03
C PRO A 207 -23.80 6.00 -33.64
N SER A 208 -24.25 6.83 -32.70
CA SER A 208 -23.70 6.91 -31.34
C SER A 208 -24.12 5.74 -30.45
N ALA A 209 -25.27 5.11 -30.69
CA ALA A 209 -25.75 3.98 -29.89
C ALA A 209 -25.10 2.64 -30.32
N ALA A 210 -24.54 2.58 -31.52
CA ALA A 210 -23.81 1.41 -32.01
C ALA A 210 -22.42 1.29 -31.38
N GLN A 211 -21.73 2.40 -31.12
CA GLN A 211 -20.39 2.38 -30.51
C GLN A 211 -20.40 1.89 -29.06
N THR A 212 -21.38 2.29 -28.24
CA THR A 212 -21.48 1.84 -26.84
C THR A 212 -21.79 0.34 -26.75
N ARG A 213 -22.57 -0.22 -27.70
CA ARG A 213 -22.85 -1.67 -27.73
C ARG A 213 -21.64 -2.49 -28.18
N GLN A 214 -20.80 -1.95 -29.06
CA GLN A 214 -19.61 -2.67 -29.55
C GLN A 214 -18.46 -2.66 -28.52
N GLU A 215 -18.31 -1.59 -27.72
CA GLU A 215 -17.36 -1.54 -26.60
C GLU A 215 -17.78 -2.43 -25.42
N THR A 216 -19.09 -2.56 -25.16
CA THR A 216 -19.60 -3.44 -24.09
C THR A 216 -19.54 -4.92 -24.49
N ALA A 217 -19.66 -5.25 -25.77
CA ALA A 217 -19.53 -6.62 -26.28
C ALA A 217 -18.07 -7.10 -26.38
N ASN A 218 -17.13 -6.20 -26.69
CA ASN A 218 -15.70 -6.52 -26.73
C ASN A 218 -15.08 -6.67 -25.33
N ASN A 219 -15.67 -6.06 -24.30
CA ASN A 219 -15.22 -6.21 -22.90
C ASN A 219 -15.83 -7.43 -22.18
N MET A 220 -16.79 -8.14 -22.79
CA MET A 220 -17.35 -9.39 -22.25
C MET A 220 -16.81 -10.66 -22.93
N THR A 221 -15.96 -10.56 -23.95
CA THR A 221 -15.37 -11.72 -24.65
C THR A 221 -13.90 -12.00 -24.28
N LEU A 222 -13.38 -11.35 -23.23
CA LEU A 222 -12.05 -11.61 -22.67
C LEU A 222 -12.16 -12.16 -21.25
N ASP A 223 -12.81 -13.32 -21.06
CA ASP A 223 -12.61 -14.11 -19.83
C ASP A 223 -13.09 -15.58 -19.95
N ASP A 224 -12.94 -16.20 -21.12
CA ASP A 224 -13.37 -17.60 -21.33
C ASP A 224 -12.31 -18.48 -22.01
N ASN A 225 -11.02 -18.20 -21.77
CA ASN A 225 -9.93 -19.11 -22.16
C ASN A 225 -8.74 -19.03 -21.19
N THR A 226 -8.92 -19.55 -19.97
CA THR A 226 -7.81 -20.12 -19.18
C THR A 226 -8.31 -21.27 -18.30
N GLU A 227 -8.75 -22.35 -18.93
CA GLU A 227 -8.62 -23.70 -18.36
C GLU A 227 -7.84 -24.56 -19.34
N GLY A 228 -6.75 -25.17 -18.87
CA GLY A 228 -6.11 -26.29 -19.58
C GLY A 228 -4.58 -26.25 -19.64
N ALA A 229 -3.90 -26.35 -18.51
CA ALA A 229 -2.62 -27.04 -18.45
C ALA A 229 -2.31 -27.49 -17.01
N GLN A 230 -2.86 -28.63 -16.60
CA GLN A 230 -2.14 -29.49 -15.66
C GLN A 230 -0.82 -29.93 -16.31
N PRO A 231 0.27 -30.02 -15.53
CA PRO A 231 1.21 -31.09 -15.70
C PRO A 231 1.16 -32.00 -14.47
N THR A 232 0.65 -33.20 -14.68
CA THR A 232 1.15 -34.40 -14.01
C THR A 232 2.66 -34.47 -14.17
N THR A 233 3.42 -34.67 -13.09
CA THR A 233 4.38 -35.79 -12.99
C THR A 233 5.07 -35.86 -11.62
N THR A 234 5.11 -37.10 -11.11
CA THR A 234 6.08 -37.74 -10.18
C THR A 234 6.31 -37.19 -8.79
#